data_AF-A0A7C1KTR2-F1
#
_entry.id   AF-A0A7C1KTR2-F1
#
_cell.length_a   1.000
_cell.length_b   1.000
_cell.length_c   1.000
_cell.angle_alpha   90.00
_cell.angle_beta   90.00
_cell.angle_gamma   90.00
#
_symmetry.space_group_name_H-M   'P 1'
#
loop_
_entity.id
_entity.type
_entity.pdbx_description
1 polymer ?
#
loop_
_entity_poly.entity_id
_entity_poly.type
_entity_poly.pdbx_seq_one_letter_code
_entity_poly.pdbx_strand_id
1 'polypeptide(L)'
;MKKGSLLIILLVIVLLSGIGLGVFYFYYMNNGTEQEPIKQEIGEGILKNYAILKIFYPAGDRLEIYEKKVSSNLSRLDMADILIKDYLAFSGKIDTGVIPEGSKLNSIFVTPDNVVYIDFNRTFKRNFRGDATDEFMLLKSIYYTIMSNLEDIKDVVILIDGKLAETVGGHFFANIPLGSLFTQESSQEAQTDSEL
;
A
#
# COMPACT_ATOMS: atom_id res chain seq x y z
N MET A 1 31.33 -21.12 -67.86
CA MET A 1 30.19 -20.26 -67.45
C MET A 1 30.15 -19.02 -68.34
N LYS A 2 29.05 -18.77 -69.05
CA LYS A 2 28.92 -17.61 -69.97
C LYS A 2 28.78 -16.33 -69.14
N LYS A 3 29.58 -15.29 -69.45
CA LYS A 3 29.72 -14.05 -68.65
C LYS A 3 28.40 -13.35 -68.29
N GLY A 4 27.33 -13.52 -69.08
CA GLY A 4 26.00 -12.99 -68.79
C GLY A 4 25.27 -13.67 -67.61
N SER A 5 25.56 -14.94 -67.32
CA SER A 5 24.93 -15.67 -66.20
C SER A 5 25.46 -15.21 -64.83
N LEU A 6 26.72 -14.77 -64.76
CA LEU A 6 27.33 -14.31 -63.51
C LEU A 6 26.79 -12.95 -63.08
N LEU A 7 26.48 -12.08 -64.05
CA LEU A 7 25.90 -10.75 -63.81
C LEU A 7 24.45 -10.84 -63.30
N ILE A 8 23.68 -11.80 -63.84
CA ILE A 8 22.31 -12.08 -63.38
C ILE A 8 22.30 -12.62 -61.95
N ILE A 9 23.23 -13.52 -61.60
CA ILE A 9 23.35 -14.06 -60.24
C ILE A 9 23.68 -12.94 -59.24
N LEU A 10 24.57 -12.02 -59.60
CA LEU A 10 24.94 -10.90 -58.74
C LEU A 10 23.77 -9.93 -58.52
N LEU A 11 22.96 -9.69 -59.54
CA LEU A 11 21.75 -8.87 -59.44
C LEU A 11 20.69 -9.49 -58.52
N VAL A 12 20.51 -10.81 -58.57
CA VAL A 12 19.58 -11.53 -57.70
C VAL A 12 20.01 -11.47 -56.24
N ILE A 13 21.31 -11.56 -55.95
CA ILE A 13 21.83 -11.46 -54.58
C ILE A 13 21.60 -10.07 -53.98
N VAL A 14 21.78 -9.00 -54.78
CA VAL A 14 21.54 -7.60 -54.34
C VAL A 14 20.05 -7.34 -54.08
N LEU A 15 19.16 -7.92 -54.90
CA LEU A 15 17.71 -7.84 -54.67
C LEU A 15 17.29 -8.59 -53.40
N LEU A 16 17.84 -9.78 -53.15
CA LEU A 16 17.54 -10.56 -51.95
C LEU A 16 18.06 -9.90 -50.67
N SER A 17 19.24 -9.27 -50.71
CA SER A 17 19.77 -8.55 -49.54
C SER A 17 18.99 -7.28 -49.24
N GLY A 18 18.51 -6.56 -50.26
CA GLY A 18 17.64 -5.39 -50.10
C GLY A 18 16.30 -5.73 -49.46
N ILE A 19 15.66 -6.82 -49.88
CA ILE A 19 14.39 -7.28 -49.30
C ILE A 19 14.59 -7.75 -47.86
N GLY A 20 15.66 -8.50 -47.58
CA GLY A 20 15.99 -8.95 -46.22
C GLY A 20 16.23 -7.79 -45.26
N LEU A 21 16.99 -6.77 -45.68
CA LEU A 21 17.21 -5.56 -44.90
C LEU A 21 15.92 -4.75 -44.71
N GLY A 22 15.08 -4.65 -45.74
CA GLY A 22 13.78 -3.97 -45.64
C GLY A 22 12.83 -4.62 -44.65
N VAL A 23 12.72 -5.96 -44.67
CA VAL A 23 11.91 -6.73 -43.70
C VAL A 23 12.48 -6.61 -42.29
N PHE A 24 13.81 -6.70 -42.15
CA PHE A 24 14.49 -6.52 -40.86
C PHE A 24 14.25 -5.11 -40.29
N TYR A 25 14.37 -4.08 -41.11
CA TYR A 25 14.16 -2.69 -40.70
C TYR A 25 12.69 -2.39 -40.37
N PHE A 26 11.74 -2.94 -41.14
CA PHE A 26 10.31 -2.85 -40.86
C PHE A 26 9.96 -3.57 -39.55
N TYR A 27 10.51 -4.77 -39.32
CA TYR A 27 10.32 -5.51 -38.08
C TYR A 27 10.89 -4.77 -36.86
N TYR A 28 12.07 -4.16 -36.99
CA TYR A 28 12.72 -3.45 -35.88
C TYR A 28 12.19 -2.04 -35.61
N MET A 29 11.70 -1.32 -36.64
CA MET A 29 11.25 0.06 -36.49
C MET A 29 9.74 0.22 -36.34
N ASN A 30 8.93 -0.76 -36.79
CA ASN A 30 7.46 -0.72 -36.66
C ASN A 30 6.95 -1.36 -35.36
N ASN A 31 7.80 -2.09 -34.64
CA ASN A 31 7.51 -2.62 -33.31
C ASN A 31 7.99 -1.61 -32.26
N GLY A 32 7.25 -0.50 -32.13
CA GLY A 32 7.38 0.39 -30.99
C GLY A 32 7.15 -0.41 -29.72
N THR A 33 8.17 -0.52 -28.87
CA THR A 33 8.17 -1.06 -27.50
C THR A 33 6.86 -1.75 -27.09
N GLU A 34 6.61 -2.96 -27.61
CA GLU A 34 5.74 -3.90 -26.92
C GLU A 34 6.49 -4.27 -25.64
N GLN A 35 6.11 -3.63 -24.53
CA GLN A 35 6.35 -4.24 -23.23
C GLN A 35 5.63 -5.58 -23.27
N GLU A 36 6.39 -6.68 -23.31
CA GLU A 36 5.82 -7.98 -22.99
C GLU A 36 5.09 -7.82 -21.64
N PRO A 37 3.82 -8.25 -21.52
CA PRO A 37 3.20 -8.30 -20.22
C PRO A 37 4.06 -9.22 -19.36
N ILE A 38 4.66 -8.69 -18.30
CA ILE A 38 5.26 -9.49 -17.24
C ILE A 38 4.09 -10.20 -16.54
N LYS A 39 3.56 -11.24 -17.19
CA LYS A 39 2.83 -12.30 -16.53
C LYS A 39 3.89 -13.19 -15.88
N GLN A 40 4.50 -12.66 -14.83
CA GLN A 40 5.21 -13.49 -13.89
C GLN A 40 4.14 -14.32 -13.16
N GLU A 41 3.86 -15.49 -13.72
CA GLU A 41 3.50 -16.65 -12.91
C GLU A 41 4.72 -16.92 -12.01
N ILE A 42 4.81 -16.17 -10.90
CA ILE A 42 5.78 -16.41 -9.85
C ILE A 42 5.33 -17.72 -9.23
N GLY A 43 6.02 -18.80 -9.60
CA GLY A 43 5.77 -20.12 -9.09
C GLY A 43 5.63 -20.11 -7.57
N GLU A 44 4.61 -20.84 -7.10
CA GLU A 44 4.26 -21.09 -5.70
C GLU A 44 5.33 -21.88 -4.90
N GLY A 45 6.61 -21.83 -5.30
CA GLY A 45 7.62 -22.79 -4.85
C GLY A 45 8.99 -22.22 -4.45
N ILE A 46 9.18 -20.91 -4.41
CA ILE A 46 10.37 -20.31 -3.77
C ILE A 46 9.90 -19.68 -2.47
N LEU A 47 10.26 -20.29 -1.34
CA LEU A 47 9.96 -19.79 0.01
C LEU A 47 10.29 -18.29 0.08
N LYS A 48 9.25 -17.45 0.03
CA LYS A 48 9.41 -16.02 0.31
C LYS A 48 9.75 -15.92 1.79
N ASN A 49 11.03 -15.76 2.10
CA ASN A 49 11.51 -15.41 3.45
C ASN A 49 11.15 -13.96 3.82
N TYR A 50 10.08 -13.42 3.25
CA TYR A 50 9.62 -12.07 3.49
C TYR A 50 8.09 -12.00 3.45
N ALA A 51 7.54 -11.19 4.34
CA ALA A 51 6.16 -10.71 4.28
C ALA A 51 6.12 -9.32 3.63
N ILE A 52 4.99 -9.00 3.00
CA ILE A 52 4.72 -7.66 2.48
C ILE A 52 3.78 -6.98 3.45
N LEU A 53 4.26 -5.91 4.09
CA LEU A 53 3.46 -5.04 4.93
C LEU A 53 2.85 -3.93 4.09
N LYS A 54 1.55 -3.71 4.25
CA LYS A 54 0.77 -2.63 3.63
C LYS A 54 0.50 -1.54 4.67
N ILE A 55 1.14 -0.39 4.52
CA ILE A 55 0.95 0.75 5.42
C ILE A 55 -0.02 1.71 4.73
N PHE A 56 -1.15 1.98 5.39
CA PHE A 56 -2.18 2.87 4.87
C PHE A 56 -1.97 4.25 5.46
N TYR A 57 -2.03 5.30 4.64
CA TYR A 57 -1.90 6.68 5.10
C TYR A 57 -2.99 7.58 4.52
N PRO A 58 -3.43 8.60 5.29
CA PRO A 58 -4.44 9.54 4.84
C PRO A 58 -3.86 10.47 3.77
N ALA A 59 -4.58 10.61 2.65
CA ALA A 59 -4.27 11.51 1.55
C ALA A 59 -5.54 12.27 1.15
N GLY A 60 -5.89 13.31 1.91
CA GLY A 60 -7.20 13.96 1.81
C GLY A 60 -8.32 13.01 2.24
N ASP A 61 -9.28 12.76 1.36
CA ASP A 61 -10.48 11.95 1.60
C ASP A 61 -10.29 10.43 1.39
N ARG A 62 -9.08 9.99 1.06
CA ARG A 62 -8.77 8.59 0.73
C ARG A 62 -7.54 8.08 1.44
N LEU A 63 -7.41 6.74 1.46
CA LEU A 63 -6.20 6.07 1.92
C LEU A 63 -5.33 5.68 0.72
N GLU A 64 -4.06 6.01 0.82
CA GLU A 64 -3.03 5.49 -0.08
C GLU A 64 -2.21 4.40 0.64
N ILE A 65 -1.58 3.52 -0.14
CA ILE A 65 -0.89 2.32 0.37
C ILE A 65 0.60 2.40 0.02
N TYR A 66 1.44 2.24 1.04
CA TYR A 66 2.87 2.03 0.92
C TYR A 66 3.22 0.60 1.30
N GLU A 67 3.85 -0.14 0.39
CA GLU A 67 4.27 -1.52 0.63
C GLU A 67 5.73 -1.61 1.08
N LYS A 68 5.99 -2.39 2.13
CA LYS A 68 7.33 -2.66 2.65
C LYS A 68 7.56 -4.16 2.83
N LYS A 69 8.70 -4.66 2.33
CA LYS A 69 9.13 -6.04 2.56
C LYS A 69 9.82 -6.14 3.92
N VAL A 70 9.41 -7.11 4.72
CA VAL A 70 10.03 -7.46 6.02
C VAL A 70 10.27 -8.96 6.09
N SER A 71 11.09 -9.43 7.02
CA SER A 71 11.28 -10.87 7.24
C SER A 71 9.96 -11.54 7.65
N SER A 72 9.69 -12.75 7.14
CA SER A 72 8.45 -13.49 7.47
C SER A 72 8.49 -14.21 8.82
N ASN A 73 9.64 -14.24 9.51
CA ASN A 73 9.83 -14.93 10.80
C ASN A 73 9.53 -14.05 12.04
N LEU A 74 8.78 -12.95 11.86
CA LEU A 74 8.46 -12.02 12.93
C LEU A 74 7.25 -12.51 13.73
N SER A 75 7.24 -12.22 15.04
CA SER A 75 6.01 -12.44 15.81
C SER A 75 4.94 -11.43 15.41
N ARG A 76 3.67 -11.72 15.75
CA ARG A 76 2.56 -10.79 15.54
C ARG A 76 2.81 -9.44 16.21
N LEU A 77 3.36 -9.46 17.42
CA LEU A 77 3.68 -8.25 18.18
C LEU A 77 4.79 -7.44 17.49
N ASP A 78 5.83 -8.11 17.00
CA ASP A 78 6.93 -7.45 16.27
C ASP A 78 6.42 -6.83 14.97
N MET A 79 5.55 -7.53 14.22
CA MET A 79 4.93 -6.99 13.02
C MET A 79 4.06 -5.77 13.33
N ALA A 80 3.25 -5.81 14.38
CA ALA A 80 2.42 -4.68 14.81
C ALA A 80 3.27 -3.45 15.19
N ASP A 81 4.35 -3.68 15.94
CA ASP A 81 5.30 -2.63 16.33
C ASP A 81 5.97 -1.99 15.11
N ILE A 82 6.44 -2.80 14.15
CA ILE A 82 7.04 -2.33 12.90
C ILE A 82 6.03 -1.52 12.08
N LEU A 83 4.81 -2.01 11.90
CA LEU A 83 3.75 -1.36 11.14
C LEU A 83 3.49 0.06 11.65
N ILE A 84 3.31 0.23 12.96
CA ILE A 84 3.01 1.55 13.54
C ILE A 84 4.24 2.46 13.56
N LYS A 85 5.44 1.92 13.83
CA LYS A 85 6.66 2.72 13.74
C LYS A 85 6.91 3.24 12.32
N ASP A 86 6.72 2.39 11.32
CA ASP A 86 6.87 2.79 9.92
C ASP A 86 5.76 3.76 9.49
N TYR A 87 4.51 3.56 9.94
CA TYR A 87 3.41 4.50 9.70
C TYR A 87 3.75 5.91 10.22
N LEU A 88 4.21 6.02 11.48
CA LEU A 88 4.61 7.31 12.08
C LEU A 88 5.87 7.89 11.40
N ALA A 89 6.83 7.06 11.00
CA ALA A 89 8.04 7.51 10.33
C ALA A 89 7.78 7.97 8.89
N PHE A 90 6.86 7.30 8.19
CA PHE A 90 6.44 7.67 6.85
C PHE A 90 5.70 9.00 6.86
N SER A 91 4.81 9.21 7.82
CA SER A 91 4.18 10.51 8.08
C SER A 91 5.18 11.66 8.20
N GLY A 92 6.30 11.47 8.91
CA GLY A 92 7.31 12.52 9.03
C GLY A 92 7.99 12.91 7.71
N LYS A 93 7.81 12.12 6.63
CA LYS A 93 8.34 12.38 5.29
C LYS A 93 7.30 12.96 4.34
N ILE A 94 6.03 12.63 4.54
CA ILE A 94 4.92 13.09 3.71
C ILE A 94 4.04 14.05 4.53
N ASP A 95 4.08 15.33 4.17
CA ASP A 95 3.27 16.35 4.83
C ASP A 95 1.81 16.22 4.37
N THR A 96 1.09 15.30 5.00
CA THR A 96 -0.35 15.07 4.79
C THR A 96 -1.19 16.00 5.66
N GLY A 97 -0.61 16.66 6.66
CA GLY A 97 -1.33 17.46 7.66
C GLY A 97 -2.20 16.67 8.65
N VAL A 98 -2.53 15.41 8.36
CA VAL A 98 -3.47 14.60 9.14
C VAL A 98 -2.79 13.90 10.34
N ILE A 99 -1.59 13.36 10.14
CA ILE A 99 -0.87 12.65 11.20
C ILE A 99 -0.11 13.66 12.08
N PRO A 100 -0.37 13.73 13.39
CA PRO A 100 0.15 14.81 14.24
C PRO A 100 1.67 14.79 14.38
N GLU A 101 2.31 15.94 14.17
CA GLU A 101 3.76 16.07 14.26
C GLU A 101 4.28 15.72 15.67
N GLY A 102 5.35 14.92 15.74
CA GLY A 102 5.95 14.50 17.01
C GLY A 102 5.23 13.35 17.72
N SER A 103 4.28 12.72 17.04
CA SER A 103 3.66 11.45 17.45
C SER A 103 4.71 10.36 17.62
N LYS A 104 4.60 9.58 18.69
CA LYS A 104 5.48 8.45 18.99
C LYS A 104 4.67 7.28 19.53
N LEU A 105 5.09 6.07 19.19
CA LEU A 105 4.62 4.85 19.82
C LEU A 105 5.32 4.68 21.17
N ASN A 106 4.55 4.68 22.26
CA ASN A 106 5.03 4.35 23.59
C ASN A 106 5.11 2.84 23.77
N SER A 107 4.01 2.14 23.45
CA SER A 107 3.91 0.69 23.53
C SER A 107 2.81 0.15 22.62
N ILE A 108 2.89 -1.14 22.31
CA ILE A 108 1.85 -1.88 21.61
C ILE A 108 1.73 -3.26 22.25
N PHE A 109 0.52 -3.78 22.35
CA PHE A 109 0.28 -5.13 22.86
C PHE A 109 -0.97 -5.76 22.23
N VAL A 110 -1.02 -7.09 22.25
CA VAL A 110 -2.15 -7.88 21.75
C VAL A 110 -2.75 -8.62 22.94
N THR A 111 -4.05 -8.46 23.14
CA THR A 111 -4.78 -9.11 24.23
C THR A 111 -5.20 -10.54 23.88
N PRO A 112 -5.58 -11.38 24.86
CA PRO A 112 -6.04 -12.75 24.61
C PRO A 112 -7.29 -12.88 23.74
N ASP A 113 -8.11 -11.83 23.66
CA ASP A 113 -9.27 -11.73 22.77
C ASP A 113 -8.92 -11.26 21.35
N ASN A 114 -7.62 -11.11 21.04
CA ASN A 114 -7.04 -10.66 19.78
C ASN A 114 -7.37 -9.20 19.42
N VAL A 115 -7.35 -8.29 20.39
CA VAL A 115 -7.44 -6.85 20.14
C VAL A 115 -6.06 -6.23 20.28
N VAL A 116 -5.69 -5.36 19.33
CA VAL A 116 -4.40 -4.65 19.35
C VAL A 116 -4.58 -3.31 20.03
N TYR A 117 -3.86 -3.10 21.13
CA TYR A 117 -3.82 -1.83 21.82
C TYR A 117 -2.56 -1.07 21.43
N ILE A 118 -2.72 0.16 20.97
CA ILE A 118 -1.64 1.01 20.49
C ILE A 118 -1.58 2.24 21.38
N ASP A 119 -0.52 2.37 22.16
CA ASP A 119 -0.31 3.52 23.04
C ASP A 119 0.60 4.56 22.39
N PHE A 120 0.02 5.73 22.10
CA PHE A 120 0.75 6.88 21.60
C PHE A 120 1.13 7.85 22.72
N ASN A 121 2.15 8.66 22.48
CA ASN A 121 2.46 9.78 23.36
C ASN A 121 1.38 10.87 23.30
N ARG A 122 1.32 11.71 24.34
CA ARG A 122 0.43 12.89 24.39
C ARG A 122 0.42 13.77 23.15
N THR A 123 1.57 13.89 22.47
CA THR A 123 1.71 14.74 21.29
C THR A 123 0.77 14.30 20.17
N PHE A 124 0.49 13.00 20.05
CA PHE A 124 -0.47 12.46 19.09
C PHE A 124 -1.84 13.15 19.16
N LYS A 125 -2.35 13.44 20.37
CA LYS A 125 -3.57 14.23 20.52
C LYS A 125 -3.32 15.73 20.50
N ARG A 126 -2.33 16.22 21.26
CA ARG A 126 -2.12 17.66 21.46
C ARG A 126 -1.84 18.41 20.15
N ASN A 127 -1.15 17.77 19.21
CA ASN A 127 -0.75 18.39 17.96
C ASN A 127 -1.71 18.04 16.81
N PHE A 128 -2.81 17.35 17.08
CA PHE A 128 -3.84 17.14 16.07
C PHE A 128 -4.52 18.48 15.76
N ARG A 129 -4.53 18.87 14.49
CA ARG A 129 -5.05 20.18 14.02
C ARG A 129 -6.05 20.04 12.87
N GLY A 130 -6.40 18.81 12.50
CA GLY A 130 -7.35 18.53 11.45
C GLY A 130 -8.80 18.69 11.88
N ASP A 131 -9.71 18.56 10.93
CA ASP A 131 -11.14 18.55 11.17
C ASP A 131 -11.70 17.13 11.42
N ALA A 132 -13.02 16.97 11.35
CA ALA A 132 -13.67 15.67 11.49
C ALA A 132 -13.22 14.67 10.40
N THR A 133 -13.09 15.12 9.15
CA THR A 133 -12.64 14.26 8.05
C THR A 133 -11.21 13.79 8.33
N ASP A 134 -10.33 14.69 8.75
CA ASP A 134 -8.96 14.36 9.08
C ASP A 134 -8.88 13.37 10.26
N GLU A 135 -9.69 13.56 11.30
CA GLU A 135 -9.70 12.65 12.46
C GLU A 135 -10.19 11.27 12.05
N PHE A 136 -11.25 11.21 11.24
CA PHE A 136 -11.75 9.96 10.69
C PHE A 136 -10.68 9.24 9.86
N MET A 137 -10.01 9.95 8.96
CA MET A 137 -8.97 9.40 8.09
C MET A 137 -7.72 8.96 8.87
N LEU A 138 -7.35 9.68 9.93
CA LEU A 138 -6.31 9.28 10.87
C LEU A 138 -6.65 7.92 11.50
N LEU A 139 -7.83 7.80 12.12
CA LEU A 139 -8.26 6.56 12.78
C LEU A 139 -8.41 5.40 11.78
N LYS A 140 -8.98 5.66 10.61
CA LYS A 140 -9.17 4.68 9.52
C LYS A 140 -7.83 4.14 9.02
N SER A 141 -6.86 5.01 8.78
CA SER A 141 -5.53 4.61 8.31
C SER A 141 -4.78 3.72 9.31
N ILE A 142 -4.86 4.02 10.61
CA ILE A 142 -4.26 3.20 11.68
C ILE A 142 -4.94 1.83 11.74
N TYR A 143 -6.28 1.82 11.71
CA TYR A 143 -7.06 0.59 11.71
C TYR A 143 -6.69 -0.34 10.55
N TYR A 144 -6.74 0.15 9.31
CA TYR A 144 -6.42 -0.67 8.13
C TYR A 144 -4.96 -1.11 8.08
N THR A 145 -4.03 -0.30 8.59
CA THR A 145 -2.61 -0.67 8.73
C THR A 145 -2.43 -1.90 9.61
N ILE A 146 -3.21 -2.06 10.67
CA ILE A 146 -3.15 -3.29 11.48
C ILE A 146 -3.98 -4.42 10.85
N MET A 147 -5.26 -4.17 10.54
CA MET A 147 -6.20 -5.23 10.13
C MET A 147 -5.79 -5.91 8.82
N SER A 148 -5.16 -5.18 7.90
CA SER A 148 -4.79 -5.74 6.59
C SER A 148 -3.49 -6.56 6.61
N ASN A 149 -2.78 -6.59 7.74
CA ASN A 149 -1.45 -7.19 7.85
C ASN A 149 -1.35 -8.27 8.93
N LEU A 150 -2.21 -8.23 9.95
CA LEU A 150 -2.16 -9.18 11.06
C LEU A 150 -3.36 -10.12 11.01
N GLU A 151 -3.09 -11.41 10.80
CA GLU A 151 -4.09 -12.46 10.85
C GLU A 151 -4.66 -12.66 12.26
N ASP A 152 -5.92 -13.08 12.32
CA ASP A 152 -6.72 -13.34 13.53
C ASP A 152 -6.86 -12.18 14.52
N ILE A 153 -6.56 -10.94 14.12
CA ILE A 153 -6.90 -9.75 14.91
C ILE A 153 -8.36 -9.40 14.71
N LYS A 154 -9.05 -9.10 15.82
CA LYS A 154 -10.46 -8.69 15.81
C LYS A 154 -10.64 -7.19 15.66
N ASP A 155 -9.81 -6.40 16.34
CA ASP A 155 -9.96 -4.95 16.35
C ASP A 155 -8.69 -4.23 16.86
N VAL A 156 -8.75 -2.90 16.86
CA VAL A 156 -7.71 -1.98 17.33
C VAL A 156 -8.29 -1.02 18.35
N VAL A 157 -7.54 -0.73 19.41
CA VAL A 157 -7.86 0.30 20.41
C VAL A 157 -6.67 1.25 20.56
N ILE A 158 -6.97 2.55 20.66
CA ILE A 158 -5.96 3.60 20.85
C ILE A 158 -5.88 3.99 22.33
N LEU A 159 -4.65 4.13 22.81
CA LEU A 159 -4.31 4.71 24.10
C LEU A 159 -3.44 5.96 23.90
N ILE A 160 -3.52 6.87 24.86
CA ILE A 160 -2.65 8.04 24.96
C ILE A 160 -2.07 8.12 26.38
N ASP A 161 -0.75 8.07 26.48
CA ASP A 161 -0.02 7.97 27.75
C ASP A 161 -0.59 6.85 28.66
N GLY A 162 -0.90 5.69 28.07
CA GLY A 162 -1.41 4.50 28.77
C GLY A 162 -2.89 4.56 29.17
N LYS A 163 -3.65 5.54 28.69
CA LYS A 163 -5.09 5.71 29.01
C LYS A 163 -5.94 5.70 27.75
N LEU A 164 -7.16 5.17 27.86
CA LEU A 164 -8.16 5.30 26.80
C LEU A 164 -8.41 6.79 26.54
N ALA A 165 -8.20 7.21 25.29
CA ALA A 165 -8.49 8.57 24.87
C ALA A 165 -9.95 8.64 24.40
N GLU A 166 -10.74 9.55 24.96
CA GLU A 166 -12.13 9.73 24.50
C GLU A 166 -12.20 10.11 23.01
N THR A 167 -11.33 11.01 22.57
CA THR A 167 -11.20 11.50 21.18
C THR A 167 -9.74 11.86 20.90
N VAL A 168 -9.35 11.97 19.64
CA VAL A 168 -8.05 12.53 19.23
C VAL A 168 -8.20 14.02 18.93
N GLY A 169 -9.10 14.37 18.02
CA GLY A 169 -9.41 15.73 17.57
C GLY A 169 -10.67 16.34 18.16
N GLY A 170 -11.59 15.50 18.68
CA GLY A 170 -12.84 15.96 19.30
C GLY A 170 -14.11 15.63 18.52
N HIS A 171 -13.99 14.87 17.42
CA HIS A 171 -15.10 14.53 16.54
C HIS A 171 -15.56 13.07 16.66
N PHE A 172 -14.64 12.13 16.91
CA PHE A 172 -14.95 10.70 16.98
C PHE A 172 -14.48 10.06 18.27
N PHE A 173 -15.27 9.10 18.78
CA PHE A 173 -14.88 8.31 19.94
C PHE A 173 -13.72 7.37 19.61
N ALA A 174 -12.62 7.51 20.35
CA ALA A 174 -11.40 6.69 20.24
C ALA A 174 -11.17 5.79 21.48
N ASN A 175 -12.10 5.81 22.44
CA ASN A 175 -12.08 5.01 23.67
C ASN A 175 -12.79 3.65 23.51
N ILE A 176 -13.17 3.31 22.28
CA ILE A 176 -13.83 2.08 21.89
C ILE A 176 -13.04 1.42 20.75
N PRO A 177 -13.25 0.12 20.49
CA PRO A 177 -12.64 -0.54 19.34
C PRO A 177 -12.96 0.19 18.02
N LEU A 178 -11.92 0.51 17.23
CA LEU A 178 -12.02 1.38 16.06
C LEU A 178 -12.93 0.80 14.97
N GLY A 179 -13.05 -0.52 14.85
CA GLY A 179 -13.95 -1.18 13.88
C GLY A 179 -15.40 -0.74 13.99
N SER A 180 -15.84 -0.31 15.19
CA SER A 180 -17.18 0.23 15.43
C SER A 180 -17.46 1.56 14.70
N LEU A 181 -16.41 2.32 14.33
CA LEU A 181 -16.55 3.56 13.57
C LEU A 181 -16.88 3.29 12.09
N PHE A 182 -16.31 2.22 11.53
CA PHE A 182 -16.42 1.91 10.09
C PHE A 182 -17.61 1.02 9.74
N THR A 183 -18.14 0.30 10.73
CA THR A 183 -19.39 -0.46 10.56
C THR A 183 -20.61 0.46 10.34
N GLN A 184 -20.51 1.72 10.77
CA GLN A 184 -21.56 2.73 10.57
C GLN A 184 -21.51 3.33 9.16
N GLU A 185 -20.34 3.40 8.53
CA GLU A 185 -20.12 3.91 7.16
C GLU A 185 -20.84 3.04 6.12
N SER A 186 -20.67 1.71 6.21
CA SER A 186 -21.33 0.75 5.30
C SER A 186 -22.85 0.75 5.40
N SER A 187 -23.40 1.18 6.53
CA SER A 187 -24.85 1.30 6.75
C SER A 187 -25.42 2.57 6.12
N GLN A 188 -24.62 3.64 5.97
CA GLN A 188 -25.04 4.91 5.37
C GLN A 188 -24.89 4.90 3.83
N GLU A 189 -23.83 4.30 3.30
CA GLU A 189 -23.67 4.08 1.86
C GLU A 189 -24.76 3.17 1.30
N ALA A 190 -25.08 2.06 2.00
CA ALA A 190 -26.15 1.14 1.60
C ALA A 190 -27.57 1.76 1.62
N GLN A 191 -27.79 2.80 2.43
CA GLN A 191 -29.07 3.53 2.44
C GLN A 191 -29.16 4.54 1.29
N THR A 192 -28.05 5.17 0.93
CA THR A 192 -27.99 6.19 -0.14
C THR A 192 -28.20 5.56 -1.53
N ASP A 193 -27.72 4.34 -1.74
CA ASP A 193 -27.92 3.58 -2.98
C ASP A 193 -29.33 2.97 -3.12
N SER A 194 -30.14 2.98 -2.06
CA SER A 194 -31.52 2.45 -2.06
C SER A 194 -32.60 3.51 -2.34
N GLU A 195 -32.21 4.79 -2.39
CA GLU A 195 -33.09 5.93 -2.67
C GLU A 195 -32.91 6.51 -4.10
N LEU A 196 -32.07 5.89 -4.94
CA LEU A 196 -31.88 6.20 -6.37
C LEU A 196 -32.51 5.14 -7.27
#